data_AF-A0A959X018-F1
#
_entry.id   AF-A0A959X018-F1
#
_cell.length_a   1.000
_cell.length_b   1.000
_cell.length_c   1.000
_cell.angle_alpha   90.00
_cell.angle_beta   90.00
_cell.angle_gamma   90.00
#
_symmetry.space_group_name_H-M   'P 1'
#
loop_
_entity.id
_entity.type
_entity.pdbx_description
1 polymer ?
#
loop_
_entity_poly.entity_id
_entity_poly.type
_entity_poly.pdbx_seq_one_letter_code
_entity_poly.pdbx_strand_id
1 'polypeptide(L)'
;GFGEQRKTLAGRLPAELIALYDKIAQRAGGTGAAELRARRCGGCGLELDVSELKRQATAAPDQVLRCEECGRILVRTDNSGL
;
A
#
# COMPACT_ATOMS: atom_id res chain seq x y z
N GLY A 1 15.33 13.96 -13.66
CA GLY A 1 13.88 14.20 -13.48
C GLY A 1 13.24 13.03 -12.74
N PHE A 2 12.04 13.20 -12.20
CA PHE A 2 11.36 12.17 -11.39
C PHE A 2 11.14 10.82 -12.11
N GLY A 3 11.09 10.82 -13.46
CA GLY A 3 10.95 9.59 -14.25
C GLY A 3 12.16 8.66 -14.19
N GLU A 4 13.39 9.19 -14.13
CA GLU A 4 14.60 8.37 -14.00
C GLU A 4 14.73 7.78 -12.61
N GLN A 5 14.49 8.60 -11.57
CA GLN A 5 14.47 8.16 -10.18
C GLN A 5 13.42 7.07 -9.94
N ARG A 6 12.22 7.20 -10.53
CA ARG A 6 11.18 6.15 -10.47
C ARG A 6 11.65 4.85 -11.12
N LYS A 7 12.30 4.90 -12.29
CA LYS A 7 12.84 3.69 -12.95
C LYS A 7 13.92 3.02 -12.11
N THR A 8 14.85 3.77 -11.53
CA THR A 8 15.92 3.24 -10.67
C THR A 8 15.34 2.55 -9.43
N LEU A 9 14.35 3.17 -8.77
CA LEU A 9 13.70 2.57 -7.61
C LEU A 9 12.85 1.35 -7.97
N ALA A 10 12.11 1.42 -9.07
CA ALA A 10 11.30 0.30 -9.54
C ALA A 10 12.16 -0.93 -9.89
N GLY A 11 13.37 -0.73 -10.43
CA GLY A 11 14.32 -1.80 -10.71
C GLY A 11 14.85 -2.53 -9.47
N ARG A 12 14.61 -2.02 -8.26
CA ARG A 12 14.97 -2.67 -6.98
C ARG A 12 13.82 -3.48 -6.38
N LEU A 13 12.64 -3.44 -6.99
CA LEU A 13 11.44 -4.11 -6.51
C LEU A 13 11.07 -5.27 -7.43
N PRO A 14 10.41 -6.33 -6.92
CA PRO A 14 9.92 -7.42 -7.74
C PRO A 14 8.99 -6.90 -8.86
N ALA A 15 9.16 -7.40 -10.08
CA ALA A 15 8.37 -6.96 -11.24
C ALA A 15 6.86 -7.18 -11.04
N GLU A 16 6.47 -8.26 -10.37
CA GLU A 16 5.06 -8.55 -10.06
C GLU A 16 4.45 -7.52 -9.09
N LEU A 17 5.25 -7.01 -8.14
CA LEU A 17 4.81 -5.97 -7.21
C LEU A 17 4.58 -4.64 -7.94
N ILE A 18 5.46 -4.30 -8.89
CA ILE A 18 5.30 -3.13 -9.75
C ILE A 18 4.04 -3.28 -10.62
N ALA A 19 3.84 -4.44 -11.24
CA ALA A 19 2.66 -4.70 -12.05
C ALA A 19 1.36 -4.60 -11.23
N LEU A 20 1.35 -5.10 -9.99
CA LEU A 20 0.22 -4.95 -9.08
C LEU A 20 -0.03 -3.47 -8.73
N TYR A 21 1.01 -2.72 -8.38
CA TYR A 21 0.92 -1.30 -8.09
C TYR A 21 0.30 -0.53 -9.26
N ASP A 22 0.82 -0.71 -10.48
CA ASP A 22 0.33 0.03 -11.65
C ASP A 22 -1.12 -0.36 -12.00
N LYS A 23 -1.50 -1.63 -11.83
CA LYS A 23 -2.89 -2.08 -12.01
C LYS A 23 -3.86 -1.41 -11.03
N ILE A 24 -3.47 -1.26 -9.77
CA ILE A 24 -4.29 -0.56 -8.76
C ILE A 24 -4.31 0.94 -9.06
N ALA A 25 -3.16 1.54 -9.36
CA ALA A 25 -3.03 2.96 -9.69
C ALA A 25 -4.00 3.39 -10.80
N GLN A 26 -4.07 2.61 -11.88
CA GLN A 26 -5.00 2.84 -13.00
C GLN A 26 -6.46 2.80 -12.57
N ARG A 27 -6.84 1.85 -11.70
CA ARG A 27 -8.23 1.68 -11.23
C ARG A 27 -8.65 2.75 -10.22
N ALA A 28 -7.72 3.13 -9.35
CA ALA A 28 -7.99 4.04 -8.24
C ALA A 28 -7.75 5.52 -8.60
N GLY A 29 -7.44 5.82 -9.87
CA GLY A 29 -7.26 7.18 -10.39
C GLY A 29 -6.06 7.91 -9.81
N GLY A 30 -4.99 7.20 -9.45
CA GLY A 30 -3.86 7.80 -8.76
C GLY A 30 -2.80 6.79 -8.34
N THR A 31 -2.42 6.79 -7.06
CA THR A 31 -1.41 5.86 -6.53
C THR A 31 -1.95 4.44 -6.34
N GLY A 32 -1.12 3.44 -6.58
CA GLY A 32 -1.43 2.03 -6.34
C GLY A 32 -1.21 1.57 -4.89
N ALA A 33 -0.58 2.42 -4.08
CA ALA A 33 -0.30 2.20 -2.67
C ALA A 33 -0.67 3.43 -1.85
N ALA A 34 -0.94 3.21 -0.57
CA ALA A 34 -1.20 4.24 0.41
C ALA A 34 -0.59 3.84 1.76
N GLU A 35 -0.13 4.83 2.52
CA GLU A 35 0.29 4.63 3.90
C GLU A 35 -0.91 4.22 4.76
N LEU A 36 -0.73 3.20 5.61
CA LEU A 36 -1.60 3.00 6.75
C LEU A 36 -1.15 3.95 7.85
N ARG A 37 -1.98 4.94 8.21
CA ARG A 37 -1.64 5.99 9.17
C ARG A 37 -2.74 6.13 10.21
N ALA A 38 -2.40 6.00 11.48
CA ALA A 38 -3.34 6.06 12.59
C ALA A 38 -4.60 5.20 12.33
N ARG A 39 -4.39 3.92 11.97
CA ARG A 39 -5.43 2.92 11.65
C ARG A 39 -6.27 3.23 10.41
N ARG A 40 -5.91 4.26 9.63
CA ARG A 40 -6.65 4.73 8.46
C ARG A 40 -5.87 4.49 7.18
N CYS A 41 -6.57 4.08 6.12
CA CYS A 41 -5.99 4.04 4.79
C CYS A 41 -5.76 5.46 4.28
N GLY A 42 -4.51 5.84 3.99
CA GLY A 42 -4.18 7.14 3.41
C GLY A 42 -4.68 7.37 1.98
N GLY A 43 -5.29 6.35 1.36
CA GLY A 43 -5.83 6.41 0.00
C GLY A 43 -7.31 6.78 -0.04
N CYS A 44 -8.16 6.04 0.68
CA CYS A 44 -9.61 6.33 0.76
C CYS A 44 -10.01 7.13 1.99
N GLY A 45 -9.12 7.27 2.98
CA GLY A 45 -9.41 7.95 4.22
C GLY A 45 -10.32 7.17 5.17
N LEU A 46 -10.63 5.90 4.92
CA LEU A 46 -11.44 5.07 5.82
C LEU A 46 -10.57 4.38 6.88
N GLU A 47 -11.13 4.27 8.08
CA GLU A 47 -10.52 3.50 9.17
C GLU A 47 -10.71 2.01 8.92
N LEU A 48 -9.65 1.23 9.17
CA LEU A 48 -9.72 -0.23 9.08
C LEU A 48 -10.52 -0.79 10.26
N ASP A 49 -11.28 -1.84 10.02
CA ASP A 49 -11.97 -2.55 11.10
C ASP A 49 -10.96 -3.35 11.96
N VAL A 50 -11.45 -3.85 13.10
CA VAL A 50 -10.63 -4.56 14.08
C VAL A 50 -9.99 -5.84 13.52
N SER A 51 -10.67 -6.54 12.60
CA SER A 51 -10.16 -7.78 12.03
C SER A 51 -9.02 -7.47 11.05
N GLU A 52 -9.18 -6.47 10.21
CA GLU A 52 -8.14 -6.05 9.28
C GLU A 52 -6.94 -5.43 10.02
N LEU A 53 -7.17 -4.64 11.08
CA LEU A 53 -6.08 -4.15 11.94
C LEU A 53 -5.27 -5.29 12.55
N LYS A 54 -5.92 -6.34 13.08
CA LYS A 54 -5.22 -7.53 13.58
C LYS A 54 -4.42 -8.20 12.47
N ARG A 55 -5.02 -8.37 11.29
CA ARG A 55 -4.35 -8.97 10.14
C ARG A 55 -3.11 -8.18 9.72
N GLN A 56 -3.20 -6.85 9.70
CA GLN A 56 -2.07 -5.96 9.41
C GLN A 56 -0.98 -6.05 10.48
N ALA A 57 -1.34 -6.17 11.76
CA ALA A 57 -0.39 -6.28 12.87
C ALA A 57 0.34 -7.64 12.92
N THR A 58 -0.32 -8.73 12.53
CA THR A 58 0.25 -10.09 12.60
C THR A 58 0.94 -10.55 11.31
N ALA A 59 0.72 -9.84 10.19
CA ALA A 59 1.31 -10.19 8.91
C ALA A 59 2.83 -10.02 8.92
N ALA A 60 3.52 -10.85 8.12
CA ALA A 60 4.96 -10.71 7.97
C ALA A 60 5.32 -9.33 7.37
N PRO A 61 6.50 -8.75 7.70
CA PRO A 61 6.90 -7.44 7.20
C PRO A 61 6.89 -7.34 5.67
N ASP A 62 7.26 -8.41 4.98
CA ASP A 62 7.29 -8.52 3.51
C ASP A 62 5.92 -8.87 2.88
N GLN A 63 4.92 -9.21 3.69
CA GLN A 63 3.61 -9.58 3.19
C GLN A 63 2.85 -8.35 2.68
N VAL A 64 2.51 -8.39 1.39
CA VAL A 64 1.77 -7.32 0.70
C VAL A 64 0.28 -7.43 1.00
N LEU A 65 -0.24 -6.48 1.78
CA LEU A 65 -1.66 -6.38 2.10
C LEU A 65 -2.31 -5.21 1.37
N ARG A 66 -3.63 -5.29 1.16
CA ARG A 66 -4.39 -4.30 0.41
C ARG A 66 -5.59 -3.86 1.24
N CYS A 67 -5.95 -2.58 1.12
CA CYS A 67 -7.18 -2.05 1.70
C CYS A 67 -8.39 -2.71 1.04
N GLU A 68 -9.31 -3.23 1.84
CA GLU A 68 -10.53 -3.90 1.36
C GLU A 68 -11.47 -2.93 0.62
N GLU A 69 -11.45 -1.64 0.99
CA GLU A 69 -12.35 -0.63 0.43
C GLU A 69 -11.88 -0.08 -0.92
N CYS A 70 -10.59 0.23 -1.06
CA CYS A 70 -10.07 0.88 -2.28
C CYS A 70 -9.03 0.06 -3.04
N GLY A 71 -8.67 -1.12 -2.54
CA GLY A 71 -7.76 -2.06 -3.19
C GLY A 71 -6.28 -1.64 -3.19
N ARG A 72 -5.92 -0.45 -2.71
CA ARG A 72 -4.53 0.02 -2.63
C ARG A 72 -3.70 -0.85 -1.72
N ILE A 73 -2.42 -1.04 -2.08
CA ILE A 73 -1.43 -1.66 -1.21
C ILE A 73 -1.28 -0.79 0.04
N LEU A 74 -1.44 -1.37 1.22
CA LEU A 74 -1.25 -0.68 2.49
C LEU A 74 0.20 -0.81 2.93
N VAL A 75 0.89 0.33 2.98
CA VAL A 75 2.28 0.41 3.46
C VAL A 75 2.24 0.60 4.97
N ARG A 76 2.73 -0.40 5.71
CA ARG A 76 2.86 -0.37 7.17
C ARG A 76 4.14 0.37 7.55
N THR A 77 4.02 1.33 8.46
CA THR A 77 5.13 2.15 9.00
C THR A 77 4.92 2.35 10.49
N ASP A 78 5.86 3.03 11.16
CA ASP A 78 5.72 3.41 12.57
C ASP A 78 4.48 4.29 12.84
N ASN A 79 3.95 4.95 11.80
CA ASN A 79 2.76 5.79 11.91
C ASN A 79 1.45 5.00 11.83
N SER A 80 1.49 3.68 11.60
CA SER A 80 0.28 2.89 11.35
C SER A 80 -0.62 2.76 12.56
N GLY A 81 -0.09 2.87 13.79
CA GLY A 81 -0.87 2.69 15.02
C GLY A 81 -1.37 1.25 15.21
N LEU A 82 -0.57 0.29 14.71
CA LEU A 82 -0.71 -1.16 14.86
C LEU A 82 -0.05 -1.65 16.14
#